data_AF-A0AAD5A0S3-F1
#
_entry.id   AF-A0AAD5A0S3-F1
#
_cell.length_a   1.000
_cell.length_b   1.000
_cell.length_c   1.000
_cell.angle_alpha   90.00
_cell.angle_beta   90.00
_cell.angle_gamma   90.00
#
_symmetry.space_group_name_H-M   'P 1'
#
loop_
_entity.id
_entity.type
_entity.pdbx_description
1 polymer ?
#
loop_
_entity_poly.entity_id
_entity_poly.type
_entity_poly.pdbx_seq_one_letter_code
_entity_poly.pdbx_strand_id
1 'polypeptide(L)'
;ELSFIKIIDVGRRYLVNRVQDHIQSRIVYYLMNIHITPRSIYLCRHGESELNVKGRIGGDSGLTSRGKEFARFLKQFLHSQDISDLKVWTSQMKRTIQTAEALGVPYEQWKALNEIDA
;
A
#
# COMPACT_ATOMS: atom_id res chain seq x y z
N GLU A 1 24.28 -18.77 27.09
CA GLU A 1 22.99 -18.05 27.18
C GLU A 1 22.50 -17.73 25.76
N LEU A 2 21.18 -17.72 25.50
CA LEU A 2 20.61 -17.70 24.14
C LEU A 2 19.93 -16.37 23.79
N SER A 3 20.06 -15.94 22.54
CA SER A 3 19.30 -14.82 21.94
C SER A 3 18.07 -15.37 21.24
N PHE A 4 16.87 -14.94 21.64
CA PHE A 4 15.63 -15.49 21.07
C PHE A 4 14.43 -14.55 21.22
N ILE A 5 13.39 -14.84 20.45
CA ILE A 5 12.05 -14.28 20.60
C ILE A 5 11.04 -15.43 20.74
N LYS A 6 10.16 -15.34 21.73
CA LYS A 6 9.01 -16.23 21.89
C LYS A 6 7.74 -15.43 21.61
N ILE A 7 7.02 -15.83 20.56
CA ILE A 7 5.72 -15.27 20.18
C ILE A 7 4.65 -16.09 20.90
N ILE A 8 3.82 -15.43 21.70
CA ILE A 8 2.85 -16.08 22.59
C ILE A 8 1.45 -15.69 22.15
N ASP A 9 0.56 -16.68 22.10
CA ASP A 9 -0.85 -16.54 21.71
C ASP A 9 -1.00 -15.78 20.38
N VAL A 10 -0.25 -16.19 19.35
CA VAL A 10 -0.32 -15.65 17.98
C VAL A 10 -0.07 -14.13 17.92
N GLY A 11 0.93 -13.67 18.68
CA GLY A 11 1.34 -12.26 18.66
C GLY A 11 0.58 -11.37 19.63
N ARG A 12 -0.26 -11.92 20.51
CA ARG A 12 -0.82 -11.13 21.63
C ARG A 12 0.27 -10.69 22.61
N ARG A 13 1.33 -11.49 22.78
CA ARG A 13 2.47 -11.17 23.65
C ARG A 13 3.77 -11.66 23.05
N TYR A 14 4.86 -10.98 23.41
CA TYR A 14 6.21 -11.29 22.95
C TYR A 14 7.15 -11.32 24.16
N LEU A 15 8.04 -12.31 24.21
CA LEU A 15 9.18 -12.33 25.12
C LEU A 15 10.45 -12.31 24.28
N VAL A 16 11.23 -11.24 24.42
CA VAL A 16 12.46 -11.02 23.67
C VAL A 16 13.63 -11.08 24.65
N ASN A 17 14.64 -11.88 24.34
CA ASN A 17 15.82 -12.03 25.19
C ASN A 17 17.09 -11.79 24.38
N ARG A 18 17.95 -10.90 24.89
CA ARG A 18 19.32 -10.63 24.40
C ARG A 18 19.41 -10.37 22.90
N VAL A 19 18.79 -9.29 22.44
CA VAL A 19 19.02 -8.80 21.07
C VAL A 19 20.44 -8.26 20.97
N GLN A 20 21.28 -8.88 20.15
CA GLN A 20 22.73 -8.61 20.09
C GLN A 20 23.11 -7.57 19.04
N ASP A 21 22.31 -7.43 17.98
CA ASP A 21 22.69 -6.65 16.82
C ASP A 21 21.47 -6.04 16.10
N HIS A 22 21.77 -5.29 15.03
CA HIS A 22 20.77 -4.62 14.23
C HIS A 22 19.84 -5.61 13.50
N ILE A 23 20.37 -6.75 13.01
CA ILE A 23 19.56 -7.70 12.25
C ILE A 23 18.54 -8.40 13.16
N GLN A 24 18.94 -8.81 14.37
CA GLN A 24 18.04 -9.36 15.37
C GLN A 24 16.97 -8.34 15.79
N SER A 25 17.35 -7.06 15.94
CA SER A 25 16.38 -5.98 16.23
C SER A 25 15.33 -5.84 15.11
N ARG A 26 15.76 -5.92 13.85
CA ARG A 26 14.86 -5.87 12.67
C ARG A 26 13.97 -7.12 12.58
N ILE A 27 14.47 -8.30 12.93
CA ILE A 27 13.69 -9.54 13.00
C ILE A 27 12.60 -9.41 14.06
N VAL A 28 12.94 -8.95 15.27
CA VAL A 28 11.96 -8.70 16.34
C VAL A 28 10.90 -7.72 15.88
N TYR A 29 11.30 -6.58 15.32
CA TYR A 29 10.38 -5.57 14.79
C TYR A 29 9.42 -6.16 13.74
N TYR A 30 9.93 -6.94 12.79
CA TYR A 30 9.11 -7.57 11.76
C TYR A 30 8.08 -8.53 12.36
N LEU A 31 8.50 -9.43 13.25
CA LEU A 31 7.63 -10.42 13.91
C LEU A 31 6.56 -9.79 14.81
N MET A 32 6.81 -8.59 15.32
CA MET A 32 5.83 -7.82 16.09
C MET A 32 4.74 -7.15 15.24
N ASN A 33 4.95 -7.03 13.91
CA ASN A 33 4.02 -6.35 13.00
C ASN A 33 3.28 -7.29 12.04
N ILE A 34 3.59 -8.59 12.03
CA ILE A 34 2.85 -9.58 11.24
C ILE A 34 1.58 -10.04 11.97
N HIS A 35 0.57 -10.44 11.21
CA HIS A 35 -0.62 -11.08 11.73
C HIS A 35 -1.08 -12.22 10.81
N ILE A 36 -1.83 -13.18 11.36
CA ILE A 36 -2.35 -14.32 10.58
C ILE A 36 -3.81 -14.15 10.15
N THR A 37 -4.47 -13.07 10.56
CA THR A 37 -5.85 -12.79 10.16
C THR A 37 -5.96 -12.72 8.64
N PRO A 38 -6.87 -13.49 8.02
CA PRO A 38 -7.09 -13.43 6.58
C PRO A 38 -7.46 -12.01 6.13
N ARG A 39 -6.81 -11.52 5.07
CA ARG A 39 -7.09 -10.23 4.45
C ARG A 39 -6.69 -10.26 2.97
N SER A 40 -7.33 -9.41 2.18
CA SER A 40 -6.98 -9.20 0.78
C SER A 40 -6.20 -7.89 0.63
N ILE A 41 -5.12 -7.92 -0.16
CA ILE A 41 -4.37 -6.73 -0.55
C ILE A 41 -4.52 -6.58 -2.07
N TYR A 42 -5.09 -5.46 -2.51
CA TYR A 42 -5.26 -5.15 -3.92
C TYR A 42 -4.19 -4.16 -4.35
N LEU A 43 -3.47 -4.47 -5.42
CA LEU A 43 -2.45 -3.60 -6.00
C LEU A 43 -2.83 -3.27 -7.43
N CYS A 44 -2.90 -1.98 -7.75
CA CYS A 44 -3.01 -1.50 -9.11
C CYS A 44 -2.17 -0.23 -9.28
N ARG A 45 -1.83 0.11 -10.53
CA ARG A 45 -1.28 1.42 -10.85
C ARG A 45 -2.39 2.48 -10.84
N HIS A 46 -2.00 3.74 -10.95
CA HIS A 46 -2.92 4.80 -11.36
C HIS A 46 -3.52 4.50 -12.74
N GLY A 47 -4.67 5.10 -13.05
CA GLY A 47 -5.18 5.11 -14.42
C GLY A 47 -4.17 5.73 -15.40
N GLU A 48 -4.28 5.42 -16.69
CA GLU A 48 -3.38 5.96 -17.74
C GLU A 48 -3.22 7.49 -17.62
N SER A 49 -1.97 7.98 -17.63
CA SER A 49 -1.64 9.40 -17.54
C SER A 49 -1.19 10.00 -18.86
N GLU A 50 -1.22 11.33 -18.98
CA GLU A 50 -0.76 12.06 -20.18
C GLU A 50 0.71 11.75 -20.53
N LEU A 51 1.57 11.53 -19.53
CA LEU A 51 2.97 11.15 -19.77
C LEU A 51 3.10 9.69 -20.22
N ASN A 52 2.19 8.79 -19.81
CA ASN A 52 2.19 7.42 -20.33
C ASN A 52 1.92 7.40 -21.83
N VAL A 53 0.93 8.17 -22.31
CA VAL A 53 0.61 8.27 -23.74
C VAL A 53 1.79 8.83 -24.54
N LYS A 54 2.59 9.72 -23.93
CA LYS A 54 3.80 10.29 -24.54
C LYS A 54 5.05 9.42 -24.37
N GLY A 55 4.94 8.25 -23.74
CA GLY A 55 6.09 7.38 -23.46
C GLY A 55 7.14 8.01 -22.52
N ARG A 56 6.75 8.99 -21.70
CA ARG A 56 7.66 9.70 -20.78
C ARG A 56 7.58 9.09 -19.38
N ILE A 57 8.75 8.94 -18.76
CA ILE A 57 8.92 8.42 -17.39
C ILE A 57 8.88 9.60 -16.40
N GLY A 58 8.44 9.34 -15.17
CA GLY A 58 8.43 10.32 -14.09
C GLY A 58 7.37 11.42 -14.24
N GLY A 59 7.66 12.59 -13.69
CA GLY A 59 6.77 13.75 -13.68
C GLY A 59 5.49 13.54 -12.88
N ASP A 60 4.59 14.52 -12.95
CA ASP A 60 3.34 14.55 -12.18
C ASP A 60 2.10 14.91 -13.03
N SER A 61 2.02 14.31 -14.23
CA SER A 61 0.86 14.49 -15.09
C SER A 61 -0.40 13.82 -14.53
N GLY A 62 -1.55 14.42 -14.80
CA GLY A 62 -2.86 13.83 -14.47
C GLY A 62 -3.29 12.70 -15.41
N LEU A 63 -4.49 12.18 -15.14
CA LEU A 63 -5.12 11.09 -15.90
C LEU A 63 -5.64 11.55 -17.27
N THR A 64 -5.50 10.67 -18.26
CA THR A 64 -6.21 10.78 -19.55
C THR A 64 -7.70 10.46 -19.38
N SER A 65 -8.49 10.64 -20.44
CA SER A 65 -9.90 10.20 -20.45
C SER A 65 -10.05 8.71 -20.14
N ARG A 66 -9.17 7.87 -20.71
CA ARG A 66 -9.13 6.42 -20.43
C ARG A 66 -8.69 6.13 -19.00
N GLY A 67 -7.74 6.90 -18.46
CA GLY A 67 -7.35 6.80 -17.05
C GLY A 67 -8.50 7.10 -16.09
N LYS A 68 -9.35 8.08 -16.42
CA LYS A 68 -10.57 8.38 -15.65
C LYS A 68 -11.62 7.26 -15.77
N GLU A 69 -11.76 6.64 -16.94
CA GLU A 69 -12.62 5.46 -17.11
C GLU A 69 -12.15 4.29 -16.27
N PHE A 70 -10.84 4.00 -16.27
CA PHE A 70 -10.25 3.01 -15.37
C PHE A 70 -10.63 3.27 -13.91
N ALA A 71 -10.50 4.52 -13.44
CA ALA A 71 -10.84 4.87 -12.06
C ALA A 71 -12.33 4.62 -11.74
N ARG A 72 -13.23 4.85 -12.69
CA ARG A 72 -14.66 4.50 -12.53
C ARG A 72 -14.89 2.99 -12.47
N PHE A 73 -14.24 2.22 -13.32
CA PHE A 73 -14.34 0.76 -13.28
C PHE A 73 -13.70 0.17 -12.02
N LEU A 74 -12.62 0.76 -11.53
CA LEU A 74 -12.00 0.38 -10.25
C LEU A 74 -12.98 0.57 -9.10
N LYS A 75 -13.75 1.68 -9.07
CA LYS A 75 -14.82 1.88 -8.10
C LYS A 75 -15.86 0.76 -8.15
N GLN A 76 -16.36 0.43 -9.35
CA GLN A 76 -17.36 -0.61 -9.53
C GLN A 76 -16.82 -1.99 -9.10
N PHE A 77 -15.58 -2.29 -9.47
CA PHE A 77 -14.90 -3.50 -9.06
C PHE A 77 -14.81 -3.59 -7.53
N LEU A 78 -14.27 -2.58 -6.85
CA LEU A 78 -14.12 -2.59 -5.40
C LEU A 78 -15.47 -2.69 -4.67
N HIS A 79 -16.52 -2.04 -5.19
CA HIS A 79 -17.87 -2.20 -4.67
C HIS A 79 -18.39 -3.65 -4.83
N SER A 80 -18.10 -4.31 -5.95
CA SER A 80 -18.48 -5.72 -6.18
C SER A 80 -17.74 -6.73 -5.29
N GLN A 81 -16.59 -6.33 -4.71
CA GLN A 81 -15.82 -7.18 -3.80
C GLN A 81 -16.37 -7.16 -2.37
N ASP A 82 -17.31 -6.26 -2.04
CA ASP A 82 -17.94 -6.13 -0.72
C ASP A 82 -16.93 -6.12 0.46
N ILE A 83 -15.88 -5.30 0.31
CA ILE A 83 -14.77 -5.25 1.26
C ILE A 83 -15.15 -4.38 2.47
N SER A 84 -15.31 -5.00 3.63
CA SER A 84 -15.44 -4.28 4.91
C SER A 84 -14.17 -3.50 5.24
N ASP A 85 -14.32 -2.25 5.69
CA ASP A 85 -13.22 -1.39 6.17
C ASP A 85 -12.05 -1.20 5.18
N LEU A 86 -12.36 -1.09 3.88
CA LEU A 86 -11.36 -0.87 2.84
C LEU A 86 -10.48 0.37 3.14
N LYS A 87 -9.17 0.14 3.25
CA LYS A 87 -8.15 1.20 3.31
C LYS A 87 -7.56 1.44 1.93
N VAL A 88 -7.59 2.70 1.50
CA VAL A 88 -7.04 3.11 0.20
C VAL A 88 -5.80 3.95 0.44
N TRP A 89 -4.68 3.56 -0.17
CA TRP A 89 -3.43 4.31 -0.13
C TRP A 89 -3.04 4.75 -1.54
N THR A 90 -2.58 5.99 -1.65
CA THR A 90 -2.03 6.55 -2.89
C THR A 90 -0.61 7.05 -2.66
N SER A 91 0.12 7.29 -3.74
CA SER A 91 1.26 8.18 -3.68
C SER A 91 0.84 9.64 -3.51
N GLN A 92 1.79 10.57 -3.47
CA GLN A 92 1.51 12.01 -3.53
C GLN A 92 1.40 12.54 -4.97
N MET A 93 1.42 11.65 -5.97
CA MET A 93 1.37 12.04 -7.37
C MET A 93 -0.07 12.21 -7.85
N LYS A 94 -0.33 13.28 -8.61
CA LYS A 94 -1.65 13.67 -9.11
C LYS A 94 -2.44 12.52 -9.71
N ARG A 95 -1.80 11.67 -10.51
CA ARG A 95 -2.44 10.51 -11.17
C ARG A 95 -2.96 9.44 -10.19
N THR A 96 -2.25 9.14 -9.10
CA THR A 96 -2.75 8.17 -8.10
C THR A 96 -3.87 8.80 -7.28
N ILE A 97 -3.73 10.08 -6.92
CA ILE A 97 -4.75 10.86 -6.21
C ILE A 97 -6.05 10.91 -7.03
N GLN A 98 -6.00 11.32 -8.29
CA GLN A 98 -7.17 11.37 -9.18
C GLN A 98 -7.84 10.01 -9.39
N THR A 99 -7.07 8.93 -9.34
CA THR A 99 -7.63 7.57 -9.42
C THR A 99 -8.42 7.25 -8.15
N ALA A 100 -7.90 7.60 -6.98
CA ALA A 100 -8.57 7.37 -5.70
C ALA A 100 -9.77 8.30 -5.46
N GLU A 101 -9.70 9.57 -5.91
CA GLU A 101 -10.82 10.52 -5.82
C GLU A 101 -12.10 9.95 -6.45
N ALA A 102 -11.98 9.21 -7.55
CA ALA A 102 -13.13 8.59 -8.22
C ALA A 102 -13.83 7.53 -7.35
N LEU A 103 -13.11 6.91 -6.41
CA LEU A 103 -13.64 5.86 -5.54
C LEU A 103 -14.68 6.41 -4.55
N GLY A 104 -14.56 7.69 -4.17
CA GLY A 104 -15.48 8.35 -3.23
C GLY A 104 -15.37 7.83 -1.80
N VAL A 105 -14.22 7.27 -1.42
CA VAL A 105 -13.89 6.81 -0.06
C VAL A 105 -12.65 7.55 0.45
N PRO A 106 -12.44 7.63 1.78
CA PRO A 106 -11.22 8.19 2.33
C PRO A 106 -9.98 7.44 1.83
N TYR A 107 -8.92 8.19 1.53
CA TYR A 107 -7.62 7.64 1.13
C TYR A 107 -6.49 8.39 1.83
N GLU A 108 -5.36 7.70 2.03
CA GLU A 108 -4.15 8.27 2.64
C GLU A 108 -3.05 8.38 1.60
N GLN A 109 -2.36 9.51 1.58
CA GLN A 109 -1.28 9.78 0.63
C GLN A 109 0.08 9.53 1.29
N TRP A 110 0.89 8.68 0.67
CA TRP A 110 2.19 8.28 1.18
C TRP A 110 3.30 8.68 0.22
N LYS A 111 4.22 9.54 0.67
CA LYS A 111 5.39 9.93 -0.13
C LYS A 111 6.26 8.71 -0.51
N ALA A 112 6.31 7.71 0.35
CA ALA A 112 7.04 6.46 0.12
C ALA A 112 6.48 5.62 -1.05
N LEU A 113 5.24 5.90 -1.49
CA LEU A 113 4.61 5.27 -2.66
C LEU A 113 4.82 6.06 -3.95
N ASN A 114 5.57 7.16 -3.92
CA ASN A 114 5.92 7.91 -5.13
C ASN A 114 6.67 7.01 -6.12
N GLU A 115 6.45 7.27 -7.40
CA GLU A 115 7.24 6.65 -8.47
C GLU A 115 8.72 6.91 -8.24
N ILE A 116 9.56 5.99 -8.71
CA ILE A 116 11.01 6.16 -8.66
C ILE A 116 11.42 7.51 -9.27
N ASP A 117 12.35 8.18 -8.59
CA ASP A 117 12.97 9.39 -9.12
C ASP A 117 13.97 8.98 -10.21
N ALA A 118 13.77 9.50 -11.43
CA ALA A 118 14.40 9.03 -12.65
C ALA A 118 15.38 10.06 -13.23
#